data_AF-A0A8J3BVN1-F1
#
_entry.id   AF-A0A8J3BVN1-F1
#
_cell.length_a   1.000
_cell.length_b   1.000
_cell.length_c   1.000
_cell.angle_alpha   90.00
_cell.angle_beta   90.00
_cell.angle_gamma   90.00
#
_symmetry.space_group_name_H-M   'P 1'
#
loop_
_entity.id
_entity.type
_entity.pdbx_description
1 polymer ?
#
loop_
_entity_poly.entity_id
_entity_poly.type
_entity_poly.pdbx_seq_one_letter_code
_entity_poly.pdbx_strand_id
1 'polypeptide(L)'
;MTTVPLIVKAEPVTRFDRREQRRRNPAVAVVYATSDGMVDIIGGGKPMTLTDQVAGRYSMRYEVDISDHHRTVELRTAPPPAKGGIYHFTTQLNIGFRVCDPGEVVRRHVKDGLQVVCDYLMYVLHEICPDFAIEEAKDAQDAVNARFRQGTTIDGYLDLYQCRARLGLDADATAYLKAKEQADRDLLVKAAEHRVSANTARQENEIDLIKQSGDLERRAREHDALTGRVLDAHGVLALHLEKNPHDTLNAVNVAAELETRQHAAIEAADQRHWEKFQFLADKNLVQAVDVAPIRDRLITGSAQVQASLPMGSASGWDEPLPHAGGTVPAGSVPGLIPIYVVIDGSCDAAAGTARVNAGLQSLYDAVAADADVARVVRLAVLTYSDRATVRMAMQAVRNGQRPPPMEPGTGPARLAVAFERLMDCIPDDAVALKKETSSLRRPQVLLLSGSQPSDDPRWRESYSELVDRDRQRYAPDVIACGIGAAAPRTMLSIATRPELAFVSLDNDIHTSVDRFWAFAQRRVIEYGRAILDGDQNATIVGPDGFRPAAELLASPAQGD
;
A
#
# COMPACT_ATOMS: atom_id res chain seq x y z
N MET A 1 -21.62 -14.59 44.97
CA MET A 1 -22.69 -13.70 44.47
C MET A 1 -23.66 -13.47 45.62
N THR A 2 -24.10 -12.23 45.82
CA THR A 2 -25.10 -11.90 46.85
C THR A 2 -26.45 -12.42 46.38
N THR A 3 -26.90 -13.54 46.92
CA THR A 3 -28.17 -14.19 46.57
C THR A 3 -29.35 -13.28 46.89
N VAL A 4 -30.41 -13.32 46.07
CA VAL A 4 -31.67 -12.60 46.35
C VAL A 4 -32.75 -13.64 46.67
N PRO A 5 -32.99 -13.95 47.96
CA PRO A 5 -33.98 -14.94 48.35
C PRO A 5 -35.39 -14.42 48.03
N LEU A 6 -36.09 -15.07 47.11
CA LEU A 6 -37.47 -14.68 46.74
C LEU A 6 -38.52 -15.20 47.73
N ILE A 7 -38.27 -16.36 48.34
CA ILE A 7 -39.12 -16.92 49.39
C ILE A 7 -38.53 -16.51 50.75
N VAL A 8 -39.16 -15.52 51.38
CA VAL A 8 -38.71 -14.93 52.65
C VAL A 8 -39.07 -15.84 53.83
N LYS A 9 -40.25 -16.47 53.76
CA LYS A 9 -40.78 -17.33 54.85
C LYS A 9 -41.65 -18.46 54.29
N ALA A 10 -41.60 -19.62 54.92
CA ALA A 10 -42.45 -20.77 54.62
C ALA A 10 -42.89 -21.44 55.93
N GLU A 11 -44.18 -21.38 56.25
CA GLU A 11 -44.72 -21.89 57.52
C GLU A 11 -46.08 -22.58 57.34
N PRO A 12 -46.47 -23.51 58.23
CA PRO A 12 -47.82 -24.06 58.26
C PRO A 12 -48.87 -22.99 58.55
N VAL A 13 -50.06 -23.10 57.97
CA VAL A 13 -51.14 -22.13 58.19
C VAL A 13 -51.62 -22.17 59.65
N THR A 14 -51.34 -21.12 60.41
CA THR A 14 -51.88 -20.85 61.75
C THR A 14 -53.34 -20.42 61.67
N ARG A 15 -54.25 -21.23 62.21
CA ARG A 15 -55.69 -20.93 62.24
C ARG A 15 -56.04 -20.09 63.46
N PHE A 16 -56.89 -19.07 63.29
CA PHE A 16 -57.42 -18.21 64.37
C PHE A 16 -56.44 -17.22 65.04
N ASP A 17 -55.26 -16.95 64.46
CA ASP A 17 -54.39 -15.88 64.96
C ASP A 17 -54.74 -14.51 64.35
N ARG A 18 -55.20 -13.59 65.20
CA ARG A 18 -55.68 -12.25 64.85
C ARG A 18 -54.55 -11.22 64.75
N ARG A 19 -53.35 -11.51 65.29
CA ARG A 19 -52.19 -10.58 65.25
C ARG A 19 -51.49 -10.61 63.91
N GLU A 20 -51.47 -11.77 63.25
CA GLU A 20 -50.80 -11.96 61.96
C GLU A 20 -51.56 -11.36 60.78
N GLN A 21 -52.89 -11.24 60.88
CA GLN A 21 -53.75 -10.60 59.86
C GLN A 21 -53.49 -9.09 59.65
N ARG A 22 -52.79 -8.42 60.58
CA ARG A 22 -52.61 -6.96 60.57
C ARG A 22 -51.27 -6.48 60.03
N ARG A 23 -50.26 -7.34 59.90
CA ARG A 23 -48.96 -6.94 59.33
C ARG A 23 -49.04 -6.98 57.80
N ARG A 24 -49.40 -5.86 57.21
CA ARG A 24 -49.36 -5.66 55.75
C ARG A 24 -47.99 -5.07 55.40
N ASN A 25 -47.09 -5.88 54.86
CA ASN A 25 -45.92 -5.35 54.17
C ASN A 25 -46.29 -5.23 52.67
N PRO A 26 -46.35 -4.02 52.09
CA PRO A 26 -46.66 -3.86 50.67
C PRO A 26 -45.62 -4.49 49.74
N ALA A 27 -44.43 -4.79 50.25
CA ALA A 27 -43.33 -5.44 49.56
C ALA A 27 -43.43 -6.98 49.50
N VAL A 28 -44.41 -7.60 50.16
CA VAL A 28 -44.50 -9.06 50.29
C VAL A 28 -45.88 -9.55 49.85
N ALA A 29 -45.91 -10.52 48.94
CA ALA A 29 -47.11 -11.26 48.57
C ALA A 29 -47.22 -12.55 49.40
N VAL A 30 -48.42 -12.84 49.91
CA VAL A 30 -48.70 -14.08 50.63
C VAL A 30 -49.33 -15.09 49.68
N VAL A 31 -48.73 -16.27 49.59
CA VAL A 31 -49.15 -17.37 48.72
C VAL A 31 -49.50 -18.59 49.58
N TYR A 32 -50.61 -19.27 49.28
CA TYR A 32 -51.05 -20.44 50.03
C TYR A 32 -50.96 -21.70 49.18
N ALA A 33 -50.56 -22.81 49.78
CA ALA A 33 -50.55 -24.12 49.13
C ALA A 33 -51.46 -25.10 49.89
N THR A 34 -52.17 -25.95 49.13
CA THR A 34 -52.95 -27.06 49.68
C THR A 34 -52.06 -28.27 49.96
N SER A 35 -52.57 -29.26 50.72
CA SER A 35 -51.88 -30.54 50.94
C SER A 35 -51.56 -31.29 49.65
N ASP A 36 -52.32 -31.02 48.59
CA ASP A 36 -52.22 -31.69 47.29
C ASP A 36 -51.26 -30.94 46.34
N GLY A 37 -50.58 -29.89 46.82
CA GLY A 37 -49.59 -29.12 46.05
C GLY A 37 -50.16 -28.05 45.13
N MET A 38 -51.48 -27.80 45.16
CA MET A 38 -52.09 -26.71 44.42
C MET A 38 -51.81 -25.38 45.13
N VAL A 39 -51.29 -24.41 44.37
CA VAL A 39 -50.94 -23.07 44.85
C VAL A 39 -52.05 -22.10 44.47
N ASP A 40 -52.51 -21.28 45.42
CA ASP A 40 -53.56 -20.28 45.19
C ASP A 40 -53.17 -18.92 45.82
N ILE A 41 -53.56 -17.83 45.15
CA ILE A 41 -53.29 -16.45 45.54
C ILE A 41 -54.62 -15.79 45.94
N ILE A 42 -54.92 -15.81 47.24
CA ILE A 42 -56.18 -15.28 47.75
C ILE A 42 -56.14 -13.75 47.76
N GLY A 43 -57.15 -13.13 47.15
CA GLY A 43 -57.40 -11.67 47.24
C GLY A 43 -56.27 -10.78 46.67
N GLY A 44 -55.47 -11.30 45.74
CA GLY A 44 -54.33 -10.59 45.15
C GLY A 44 -53.10 -10.55 46.07
N GLY A 45 -52.87 -11.59 46.87
CA GLY A 45 -51.72 -11.70 47.78
C GLY A 45 -51.99 -11.23 49.21
N LYS A 46 -53.27 -11.04 49.57
CA LYS A 46 -53.69 -10.59 50.91
C LYS A 46 -53.77 -11.77 51.89
N PRO A 47 -53.54 -11.54 53.21
CA PRO A 47 -53.76 -12.57 54.23
C PRO A 47 -55.21 -13.10 54.21
N MET A 48 -55.40 -14.39 54.50
CA MET A 48 -56.71 -15.04 54.53
C MET A 48 -57.69 -14.32 55.45
N THR A 49 -58.93 -14.17 54.98
CA THR A 49 -60.03 -13.69 55.82
C THR A 49 -60.52 -14.81 56.76
N LEU A 50 -61.21 -14.45 57.85
CA LEU A 50 -61.71 -15.43 58.83
C LEU A 50 -62.63 -16.49 58.19
N THR A 51 -63.43 -16.11 57.19
CA THR A 51 -64.28 -17.01 56.41
C THR A 51 -63.49 -18.03 55.61
N ASP A 52 -62.34 -17.64 55.06
CA ASP A 52 -61.48 -18.54 54.28
C ASP A 52 -60.73 -19.54 55.18
N GLN A 53 -60.36 -19.13 56.40
CA GLN A 53 -59.66 -20.01 57.36
C GLN A 53 -60.54 -21.16 57.85
N VAL A 54 -61.87 -20.94 57.94
CA VAL A 54 -62.84 -21.96 58.37
C VAL A 54 -63.02 -23.06 57.32
N ALA A 55 -62.81 -22.74 56.03
CA ALA A 55 -62.89 -23.72 54.94
C ALA A 55 -61.75 -24.77 54.96
N GLY A 56 -60.68 -24.56 55.76
CA GLY A 56 -59.66 -25.57 56.06
C GLY A 56 -58.82 -26.09 54.87
N ARG A 57 -58.89 -25.43 53.72
CA ARG A 57 -58.36 -25.93 52.43
C ARG A 57 -56.83 -25.84 52.26
N TYR A 58 -56.15 -24.95 52.98
CA TYR A 58 -54.71 -24.68 52.81
C TYR A 58 -53.88 -25.19 53.99
N SER A 59 -52.70 -25.72 53.69
CA SER A 59 -51.77 -26.33 54.66
C SER A 59 -50.53 -25.48 54.91
N MET A 60 -49.98 -24.86 53.85
CA MET A 60 -48.73 -24.07 53.91
C MET A 60 -48.96 -22.64 53.45
N ARG A 61 -48.22 -21.71 54.06
CA ARG A 61 -48.14 -20.28 53.73
C ARG A 61 -46.71 -19.92 53.34
N TYR A 62 -46.56 -19.24 52.22
CA TYR A 62 -45.30 -18.70 51.73
C TYR A 62 -45.38 -17.18 51.65
N GLU A 63 -44.32 -16.51 52.09
CA GLU A 63 -44.12 -15.07 51.92
C GLU A 63 -43.10 -14.85 50.82
N VAL A 64 -43.55 -14.25 49.71
CA VAL A 64 -42.73 -13.99 48.52
C VAL A 64 -42.42 -12.50 48.43
N ASP A 65 -41.15 -12.15 48.24
CA ASP A 65 -40.73 -10.77 48.01
C ASP A 65 -41.12 -10.35 46.59
N ILE A 66 -41.95 -9.30 46.49
CA ILE A 66 -42.39 -8.69 45.23
C ILE A 66 -41.76 -7.31 45.00
N SER A 67 -40.78 -6.94 45.82
CA SER A 67 -40.07 -5.67 45.69
C SER A 67 -39.26 -5.57 44.40
N ASP A 68 -39.00 -4.35 43.99
CA ASP A 68 -38.05 -4.06 42.92
C ASP A 68 -36.62 -4.34 43.42
N HIS A 69 -35.94 -5.29 42.77
CA HIS A 69 -34.57 -5.66 43.08
C HIS A 69 -33.60 -5.10 42.05
N HIS A 70 -32.61 -4.34 42.52
CA HIS A 70 -31.53 -3.82 41.68
C HIS A 70 -30.18 -4.42 42.07
N ARG A 71 -29.47 -5.02 41.11
CA ARG A 71 -28.17 -5.65 41.33
C ARG A 71 -27.21 -5.33 40.19
N THR A 72 -25.93 -5.14 40.55
CA THR A 72 -24.84 -5.09 39.57
C THR A 72 -24.06 -6.40 39.67
N VAL A 73 -23.88 -7.07 38.54
CA VAL A 73 -23.25 -8.39 38.44
C VAL A 73 -22.16 -8.36 37.37
N GLU A 74 -21.04 -9.01 37.65
CA GLU A 74 -20.00 -9.28 36.66
C GLU A 74 -20.04 -10.76 36.28
N LEU A 75 -20.21 -11.05 34.99
CA LEU A 75 -20.22 -12.41 34.48
C LEU A 75 -18.78 -12.90 34.29
N ARG A 76 -18.29 -13.70 35.25
CA ARG A 76 -16.91 -14.23 35.25
C ARG A 76 -16.81 -15.71 34.85
N THR A 77 -17.86 -16.49 35.09
CA THR A 77 -17.82 -17.95 35.00
C THR A 77 -17.94 -18.46 33.56
N ALA A 78 -18.55 -17.69 32.67
CA ALA A 78 -18.64 -17.97 31.24
C ALA A 78 -18.86 -16.63 30.51
N PRO A 79 -17.79 -15.88 30.22
CA PRO A 79 -17.91 -14.62 29.49
C PRO A 79 -18.36 -14.92 28.05
N PRO A 80 -19.25 -14.10 27.46
CA PRO A 80 -19.72 -14.34 26.10
C PRO A 80 -18.56 -14.21 25.10
N PRO A 81 -18.45 -15.14 24.13
CA PRO A 81 -17.39 -15.09 23.13
C PRO A 81 -17.63 -13.97 22.12
N ALA A 82 -16.53 -13.37 21.65
CA ALA A 82 -16.53 -12.53 20.46
C ALA A 82 -16.51 -13.39 19.19
N LYS A 83 -16.76 -12.76 18.04
CA LYS A 83 -16.72 -13.42 16.73
C LYS A 83 -15.43 -14.20 16.51
N GLY A 84 -15.59 -15.47 16.16
CA GLY A 84 -14.48 -16.41 15.99
C GLY A 84 -14.05 -17.16 17.26
N GLY A 85 -14.61 -16.85 18.43
CA GLY A 85 -14.50 -17.66 19.65
C GLY A 85 -13.12 -17.69 20.33
N ILE A 86 -12.17 -16.88 19.86
CA ILE A 86 -10.80 -16.81 20.42
C ILE A 86 -10.76 -15.88 21.64
N TYR A 87 -11.48 -14.76 21.55
CA TYR A 87 -11.53 -13.72 22.57
C TYR A 87 -12.93 -13.62 23.17
N HIS A 88 -13.03 -13.06 24.37
CA HIS A 88 -14.29 -12.95 25.11
C HIS A 88 -14.55 -11.51 25.57
N PHE A 89 -15.82 -11.17 25.73
CA PHE A 89 -16.21 -9.87 26.27
C PHE A 89 -16.32 -9.93 27.80
N THR A 90 -15.62 -9.03 28.48
CA THR A 90 -15.83 -8.79 29.91
C THR A 90 -17.18 -8.09 30.09
N THR A 91 -18.09 -8.70 30.84
CA THR A 91 -19.48 -8.25 30.90
C THR A 91 -19.87 -7.82 32.30
N GLN A 92 -20.25 -6.55 32.44
CA GLN A 92 -20.84 -5.99 33.66
C GLN A 92 -22.30 -5.62 33.39
N LEU A 93 -23.20 -6.20 34.18
CA LEU A 93 -24.64 -6.06 34.05
C LEU A 93 -25.20 -5.28 35.22
N ASN A 94 -26.01 -4.28 34.91
CA ASN A 94 -26.87 -3.62 35.87
C ASN A 94 -28.32 -4.06 35.62
N ILE A 95 -28.91 -4.75 36.58
CA ILE A 95 -30.13 -5.54 36.44
C ILE A 95 -31.17 -5.04 37.45
N GLY A 96 -32.37 -4.73 36.97
CA GLY A 96 -33.56 -4.45 37.75
C GLY A 96 -34.65 -5.47 37.44
N PHE A 97 -35.05 -6.26 38.43
CA PHE A 97 -36.09 -7.28 38.27
C PHE A 97 -37.05 -7.32 39.46
N ARG A 98 -38.26 -7.82 39.24
CA ARG A 98 -39.28 -8.03 40.28
C ARG A 98 -40.13 -9.26 39.97
N VAL A 99 -40.82 -9.79 40.97
CA VAL A 99 -41.73 -10.92 40.80
C VAL A 99 -43.08 -10.42 40.30
N CYS A 100 -43.55 -10.92 39.15
CA CYS A 100 -44.87 -10.61 38.61
C CYS A 100 -45.92 -11.68 38.96
N ASP A 101 -45.50 -12.94 39.09
CA ASP A 101 -46.36 -14.03 39.58
C ASP A 101 -45.71 -14.77 40.77
N PRO A 102 -46.10 -14.45 42.01
CA PRO A 102 -45.55 -15.10 43.20
C PRO A 102 -46.02 -16.55 43.37
N GLY A 103 -47.12 -16.96 42.73
CA GLY A 103 -47.60 -18.34 42.78
C GLY A 103 -46.67 -19.29 42.05
N GLU A 104 -46.20 -18.88 40.87
CA GLU A 104 -45.21 -19.62 40.08
C GLU A 104 -43.85 -19.75 40.79
N VAL A 105 -43.40 -18.71 41.49
CA VAL A 105 -42.17 -18.72 42.30
C VAL A 105 -42.22 -19.84 43.36
N VAL A 106 -43.36 -19.97 44.05
CA VAL A 106 -43.57 -21.01 45.07
C VAL A 106 -43.72 -22.39 44.43
N ARG A 107 -44.49 -22.50 43.33
CA ARG A 107 -44.70 -23.76 42.60
C ARG A 107 -43.40 -24.37 42.09
N ARG A 108 -42.51 -23.52 41.55
CA ARG A 108 -41.19 -23.93 41.05
C ARG A 108 -40.11 -23.94 42.13
N HIS A 109 -40.44 -23.55 43.36
CA HIS A 109 -39.53 -23.47 44.49
C HIS A 109 -38.26 -22.64 44.19
N VAL A 110 -38.43 -21.49 43.52
CA VAL A 110 -37.31 -20.62 43.14
C VAL A 110 -36.77 -19.92 44.39
N LYS A 111 -35.58 -20.34 44.82
CA LYS A 111 -34.94 -19.75 46.00
C LYS A 111 -34.23 -18.44 45.68
N ASP A 112 -33.40 -18.42 44.64
CA ASP A 112 -32.60 -17.25 44.27
C ASP A 112 -33.05 -16.67 42.93
N GLY A 113 -33.67 -15.49 42.96
CA GLY A 113 -34.13 -14.80 41.77
C GLY A 113 -32.98 -14.28 40.90
N LEU A 114 -31.85 -13.92 41.50
CA LEU A 114 -30.72 -13.38 40.76
C LEU A 114 -30.08 -14.44 39.88
N GLN A 115 -30.00 -15.68 40.37
CA GLN A 115 -29.46 -16.81 39.61
C GLN A 115 -30.25 -17.05 38.31
N VAL A 116 -31.58 -17.10 38.41
CA VAL A 116 -32.46 -17.31 37.25
C VAL A 116 -32.30 -16.21 36.21
N VAL A 117 -32.23 -14.95 36.67
CA VAL A 117 -32.01 -13.81 35.77
C VAL A 117 -30.64 -13.87 35.11
N CYS A 118 -29.58 -14.21 35.86
CA CYS A 118 -28.23 -14.36 35.31
C CYS A 118 -28.14 -15.48 34.27
N ASP A 119 -28.78 -16.63 34.50
CA ASP A 119 -28.78 -17.75 33.57
C ASP A 119 -29.49 -17.38 32.25
N TYR A 120 -30.63 -16.68 32.32
CA TYR A 120 -31.32 -16.15 31.14
C TYR A 120 -30.47 -15.12 30.38
N LEU A 121 -29.86 -14.16 31.10
CA LEU A 121 -29.00 -13.15 30.49
C LEU A 121 -27.77 -13.77 29.82
N MET A 122 -27.17 -14.80 30.43
CA MET A 122 -26.07 -15.54 29.83
C MET A 122 -26.47 -16.19 28.50
N TYR A 123 -27.63 -16.83 28.42
CA TYR A 123 -28.12 -17.42 27.18
C TYR A 123 -28.25 -16.38 26.06
N VAL A 124 -28.90 -15.24 26.35
CA VAL A 124 -29.11 -14.17 25.36
C VAL A 124 -27.79 -13.53 24.92
N LEU A 125 -26.85 -13.33 25.85
CA LEU A 125 -25.53 -12.77 25.51
C LEU A 125 -24.73 -13.72 24.61
N HIS A 126 -24.81 -15.04 24.83
CA HIS A 126 -24.15 -16.02 23.96
C HIS A 126 -24.81 -16.16 22.58
N GLU A 127 -26.02 -15.66 22.40
CA GLU A 127 -26.68 -15.60 21.10
C GLU A 127 -26.26 -14.34 20.31
N ILE A 128 -26.13 -13.19 20.99
CA ILE A 128 -25.89 -11.89 20.33
C ILE A 128 -24.39 -11.61 20.14
N CYS A 129 -23.55 -11.86 21.16
CA CYS A 129 -22.13 -11.48 21.12
C CYS A 129 -21.29 -12.15 20.02
N PRO A 130 -21.55 -13.40 19.58
CA PRO A 130 -20.76 -14.04 18.52
C PRO A 130 -20.79 -13.34 17.16
N ASP A 131 -21.75 -12.47 16.90
CA ASP A 131 -21.86 -11.75 15.62
C ASP A 131 -20.85 -10.60 15.49
N PHE A 132 -20.28 -10.15 16.61
CA PHE A 132 -19.45 -8.94 16.70
C PHE A 132 -17.97 -9.26 16.95
N ALA A 133 -17.09 -8.63 16.16
CA ALA A 133 -15.64 -8.74 16.36
C ALA A 133 -15.17 -7.94 17.59
N ILE A 134 -13.93 -8.17 18.03
CA ILE A 134 -13.34 -7.46 19.17
C ILE A 134 -13.19 -5.94 18.90
N GLU A 135 -13.06 -5.53 17.64
CA GLU A 135 -13.07 -4.13 17.23
C GLU A 135 -14.44 -3.46 17.39
N GLU A 136 -15.53 -4.26 17.40
CA GLU A 136 -16.93 -3.80 17.39
C GLU A 136 -17.57 -3.89 18.79
N ALA A 137 -16.76 -3.85 19.86
CA ALA A 137 -17.23 -4.03 21.24
C ALA A 137 -18.35 -3.05 21.63
N LYS A 138 -18.34 -1.83 21.08
CA LYS A 138 -19.38 -0.83 21.32
C LYS A 138 -20.70 -1.21 20.63
N ASP A 139 -20.64 -1.70 19.40
CA ASP A 139 -21.82 -2.10 18.65
C ASP A 139 -22.46 -3.34 19.27
N ALA A 140 -21.65 -4.29 19.74
CA ALA A 140 -22.11 -5.44 20.53
C ALA A 140 -22.86 -4.99 21.80
N GLN A 141 -22.31 -4.00 22.52
CA GLN A 141 -22.94 -3.46 23.73
C GLN A 141 -24.28 -2.79 23.40
N ASP A 142 -24.35 -2.04 22.31
CA ASP A 142 -25.55 -1.34 21.91
C ASP A 142 -26.64 -2.31 21.42
N ALA A 143 -26.26 -3.39 20.74
CA ALA A 143 -27.17 -4.48 20.35
C ALA A 143 -27.79 -5.18 21.57
N VAL A 144 -26.96 -5.53 22.57
CA VAL A 144 -27.44 -6.11 23.84
C VAL A 144 -28.38 -5.15 24.56
N ASN A 145 -28.01 -3.87 24.68
CA ASN A 145 -28.86 -2.87 25.33
C ASN A 145 -30.16 -2.60 24.57
N ALA A 146 -30.16 -2.71 23.23
CA ALA A 146 -31.36 -2.60 22.43
C ALA A 146 -32.34 -3.76 22.71
N ARG A 147 -31.83 -4.99 22.86
CA ARG A 147 -32.64 -6.19 23.13
C ARG A 147 -33.44 -6.09 24.44
N PHE A 148 -32.90 -5.40 25.45
CA PHE A 148 -33.54 -5.27 26.76
C PHE A 148 -34.27 -3.93 26.97
N ARG A 149 -34.38 -3.09 25.93
CA ARG A 149 -34.98 -1.76 26.05
C ARG A 149 -36.46 -1.78 26.44
N GLN A 150 -37.21 -2.80 26.02
CA GLN A 150 -38.66 -2.88 26.25
C GLN A 150 -39.04 -3.67 27.52
N GLY A 151 -38.07 -4.08 28.34
CA GLY A 151 -38.29 -5.04 29.42
C GLY A 151 -38.64 -6.43 28.87
N THR A 152 -38.53 -7.47 29.69
CA THR A 152 -38.91 -8.83 29.29
C THR A 152 -39.36 -9.61 30.51
N THR A 153 -40.39 -10.44 30.35
CA THR A 153 -40.80 -11.40 31.38
C THR A 153 -40.06 -12.72 31.16
N ILE A 154 -39.35 -13.17 32.19
CA ILE A 154 -38.58 -14.43 32.21
C ILE A 154 -39.50 -15.52 32.77
N ASP A 155 -39.70 -16.58 31.99
CA ASP A 155 -40.49 -17.78 32.32
C ASP A 155 -41.94 -17.52 32.80
N GLY A 156 -42.45 -16.30 32.62
CA GLY A 156 -43.80 -15.88 32.99
C GLY A 156 -43.98 -15.41 34.44
N TYR A 157 -42.93 -15.39 35.27
CA TYR A 157 -43.06 -15.05 36.71
C TYR A 157 -42.06 -14.01 37.24
N LEU A 158 -41.02 -13.67 36.47
CA LEU A 158 -40.08 -12.60 36.78
C LEU A 158 -40.12 -11.52 35.69
N ASP A 159 -40.35 -10.28 36.07
CA ASP A 159 -40.25 -9.15 35.16
C ASP A 159 -38.87 -8.51 35.26
N LEU A 160 -38.08 -8.64 34.19
CA LEU A 160 -36.84 -7.90 34.00
C LEU A 160 -37.19 -6.55 33.36
N TYR A 161 -37.37 -5.53 34.19
CA TYR A 161 -37.77 -4.19 33.74
C TYR A 161 -36.57 -3.32 33.36
N GLN A 162 -35.36 -3.65 33.82
CA GLN A 162 -34.14 -2.93 33.48
C GLN A 162 -32.97 -3.89 33.31
N CYS A 163 -32.28 -3.81 32.18
CA CYS A 163 -30.98 -4.43 32.03
C CYS A 163 -30.08 -3.51 31.19
N ARG A 164 -28.95 -3.11 31.76
CA ARG A 164 -27.92 -2.35 31.06
C ARG A 164 -26.61 -3.11 31.12
N ALA A 165 -26.14 -3.54 29.96
CA ALA A 165 -24.86 -4.19 29.79
C ALA A 165 -23.77 -3.16 29.49
N ARG A 166 -22.61 -3.37 30.10
CA ARG A 166 -21.33 -2.80 29.70
C ARG A 166 -20.44 -3.95 29.26
N LEU A 167 -20.04 -3.92 27.99
CA LEU A 167 -19.12 -4.89 27.42
C LEU A 167 -17.74 -4.23 27.29
N GLY A 168 -16.75 -4.88 27.86
CA GLY A 168 -15.33 -4.59 27.64
C GLY A 168 -14.67 -5.77 26.95
N LEU A 169 -13.40 -5.60 26.60
CA LEU A 169 -12.57 -6.67 26.08
C LEU A 169 -11.86 -7.41 27.20
N ASP A 170 -11.52 -8.67 26.99
CA ASP A 170 -10.59 -9.38 27.86
C ASP A 170 -9.16 -8.82 27.73
N ALA A 171 -8.27 -9.27 28.62
CA ALA A 171 -6.90 -8.79 28.66
C ALA A 171 -6.13 -9.12 27.38
N ASP A 172 -6.37 -10.29 26.80
CA ASP A 172 -5.67 -10.80 25.63
C ASP A 172 -6.11 -10.06 24.35
N ALA A 173 -7.40 -9.82 24.16
CA ALA A 173 -7.93 -9.00 23.07
C ALA A 173 -7.46 -7.56 23.18
N THR A 174 -7.43 -7.01 24.40
CA THR A 174 -6.90 -5.67 24.64
C THR A 174 -5.41 -5.59 24.26
N ALA A 175 -4.62 -6.60 24.62
CA ALA A 175 -3.21 -6.65 24.27
C ALA A 175 -3.00 -6.78 22.75
N TYR A 176 -3.79 -7.63 22.09
CA TYR A 176 -3.75 -7.79 20.64
C TYR A 176 -4.08 -6.50 19.90
N LEU A 177 -5.18 -5.81 20.24
CA LEU A 177 -5.54 -4.55 19.59
C LEU A 177 -4.51 -3.45 19.82
N LYS A 178 -3.92 -3.38 21.02
CA LYS A 178 -2.81 -2.45 21.30
C LYS A 178 -1.58 -2.77 20.44
N ALA A 179 -1.22 -4.04 20.29
CA ALA A 179 -0.08 -4.45 19.48
C ALA A 179 -0.30 -4.15 17.99
N LYS A 180 -1.52 -4.41 17.48
CA LYS A 180 -1.92 -4.08 16.10
C LYS A 180 -1.84 -2.57 15.84
N GLU A 181 -2.45 -1.76 16.70
CA GLU A 181 -2.41 -0.29 16.61
C GLU A 181 -0.98 0.25 16.69
N GLN A 182 -0.14 -0.31 17.57
CA GLN A 182 1.27 0.08 17.68
C GLN A 182 2.03 -0.25 16.40
N ALA A 183 1.83 -1.43 15.82
CA ALA A 183 2.47 -1.82 14.57
C ALA A 183 2.08 -0.90 13.39
N ASP A 184 0.79 -0.53 13.30
CA ASP A 184 0.29 0.39 12.28
C ASP A 184 0.91 1.79 12.45
N ARG A 185 1.00 2.28 13.68
CA ARG A 185 1.68 3.57 13.99
C ARG A 185 3.15 3.52 13.66
N ASP A 186 3.84 2.44 14.02
CA ASP A 186 5.26 2.26 13.72
C ASP A 186 5.52 2.25 12.20
N LEU A 187 4.61 1.66 11.43
CA LEU A 187 4.67 1.67 9.96
C LEU A 187 4.53 3.10 9.41
N LEU A 188 3.60 3.90 9.95
CA LEU A 188 3.44 5.31 9.55
C LEU A 188 4.67 6.16 9.90
N VAL A 189 5.23 5.97 11.09
CA VAL A 189 6.46 6.66 11.53
C VAL A 189 7.61 6.30 10.59
N LYS A 190 7.86 5.00 10.35
CA LYS A 190 8.92 4.55 9.44
C LYS A 190 8.74 5.05 8.01
N ALA A 191 7.51 5.12 7.51
CA ALA A 191 7.24 5.69 6.18
C ALA A 191 7.58 7.18 6.12
N ALA A 192 7.27 7.94 7.18
CA ALA A 192 7.64 9.35 7.28
C ALA A 192 9.16 9.54 7.37
N GLU A 193 9.85 8.72 8.17
CA GLU A 193 11.31 8.72 8.30
C GLU A 193 12.00 8.39 6.96
N HIS A 194 11.53 7.35 6.27
CA HIS A 194 12.03 6.97 4.94
C HIS A 194 11.89 8.11 3.94
N ARG A 195 10.75 8.81 3.93
CA ARG A 195 10.54 9.97 3.05
C ARG A 195 11.52 11.11 3.34
N VAL A 196 11.81 11.37 4.62
CA VAL A 196 12.83 12.37 4.99
C VAL A 196 14.21 11.92 4.53
N SER A 197 14.59 10.66 4.80
CA SER A 197 15.88 10.10 4.37
C SER A 197 16.06 10.13 2.86
N ALA A 198 15.04 9.76 2.08
CA ALA A 198 15.08 9.80 0.62
C ALA A 198 15.23 11.23 0.09
N ASN A 199 14.54 12.21 0.71
CA ASN A 199 14.69 13.62 0.35
C ASN A 199 16.11 14.14 0.66
N THR A 200 16.67 13.78 1.82
CA THR A 200 18.05 14.15 2.18
C THR A 200 19.05 13.57 1.20
N ALA A 201 18.96 12.28 0.87
CA ALA A 201 19.84 11.64 -0.11
C ALA A 201 19.74 12.30 -1.50
N ARG A 202 18.53 12.71 -1.91
CA ARG A 202 18.33 13.42 -3.18
C ARG A 202 19.00 14.80 -3.19
N GLN A 203 18.88 15.54 -2.09
CA GLN A 203 19.53 16.85 -1.94
C GLN A 203 21.06 16.72 -1.97
N GLU A 204 21.63 15.71 -1.32
CA GLU A 204 23.07 15.44 -1.35
C GLU A 204 23.56 15.15 -2.77
N ASN A 205 22.86 14.27 -3.49
CA ASN A 205 23.19 13.96 -4.88
C ASN A 205 23.11 15.19 -5.80
N GLU A 206 22.13 16.07 -5.60
CA GLU A 206 21.99 17.31 -6.38
C GLU A 206 23.13 18.30 -6.09
N ILE A 207 23.50 18.45 -4.83
CA ILE A 207 24.66 19.28 -4.42
C ILE A 207 25.94 18.76 -5.07
N ASP A 208 26.15 17.44 -5.07
CA ASP A 208 27.35 16.85 -5.65
C ASP A 208 27.39 16.99 -7.18
N LEU A 209 26.24 16.89 -7.85
CA LEU A 209 26.12 17.17 -9.28
C LEU A 209 26.52 18.63 -9.59
N ILE A 210 26.03 19.60 -8.80
CA ILE A 210 26.35 21.02 -8.95
C ILE A 210 27.85 21.29 -8.74
N LYS A 211 28.47 20.64 -7.75
CA LYS A 211 29.93 20.76 -7.54
C LYS A 211 30.69 20.23 -8.75
N GLN A 212 30.31 19.05 -9.25
CA GLN A 212 30.99 18.42 -10.38
C GLN A 212 30.84 19.26 -11.65
N SER A 213 29.66 19.81 -11.93
CA SER A 213 29.46 20.69 -13.09
C SER A 213 30.29 21.96 -12.97
N GLY A 214 30.35 22.59 -11.79
CA GLY A 214 31.17 23.76 -11.54
C GLY A 214 32.67 23.51 -11.74
N ASP A 215 33.17 22.33 -11.36
CA ASP A 215 34.56 21.94 -11.59
C ASP A 215 34.86 21.70 -13.07
N LEU A 216 33.94 21.08 -13.81
CA LEU A 216 34.08 20.89 -15.26
C LEU A 216 34.07 22.22 -16.01
N GLU A 217 33.17 23.14 -15.66
CA GLU A 217 33.13 24.49 -16.24
C GLU A 217 34.40 25.29 -15.94
N ARG A 218 34.98 25.13 -14.74
CA ARG A 218 36.27 25.77 -14.41
C ARG A 218 37.39 25.22 -15.29
N ARG A 219 37.48 23.89 -15.43
CA ARG A 219 38.47 23.25 -16.31
C ARG A 219 38.28 23.62 -17.78
N ALA A 220 37.04 23.70 -18.26
CA ALA A 220 36.73 24.11 -19.62
C ALA A 220 37.17 25.55 -19.90
N ARG A 221 36.91 26.48 -18.96
CA ARG A 221 37.41 27.87 -19.06
C ARG A 221 38.92 27.96 -19.03
N GLU A 222 39.59 27.16 -18.18
CA GLU A 222 41.04 27.07 -18.18
C GLU A 222 41.59 26.57 -19.53
N HIS A 223 40.97 25.53 -20.10
CA HIS A 223 41.34 25.00 -21.41
C HIS A 223 41.11 26.03 -22.52
N ASP A 224 39.96 26.71 -22.52
CA ASP A 224 39.59 27.70 -23.53
C ASP A 224 40.53 28.93 -23.51
N ALA A 225 40.94 29.35 -22.31
CA ALA A 225 41.95 30.41 -22.14
C ALA A 225 43.36 30.01 -22.63
N LEU A 226 43.62 28.70 -22.78
CA LEU A 226 44.89 28.16 -23.29
C LEU A 226 44.85 27.86 -24.79
N THR A 227 43.67 27.68 -25.38
CA THR A 227 43.51 27.46 -26.84
C THR A 227 43.85 28.72 -27.63
N GLY A 228 44.80 28.60 -28.56
CA GLY A 228 45.32 29.71 -29.39
C GLY A 228 46.75 30.13 -29.06
N ARG A 229 47.33 29.63 -27.94
CA ARG A 229 48.75 29.77 -27.64
C ARG A 229 49.52 28.65 -28.35
N VAL A 230 50.46 29.00 -29.23
CA VAL A 230 51.43 28.02 -29.76
C VAL A 230 52.36 27.66 -28.61
N LEU A 231 52.04 26.58 -27.91
CA LEU A 231 52.85 26.07 -26.80
C LEU A 231 54.00 25.25 -27.36
N ASP A 232 55.17 25.87 -27.47
CA ASP A 232 56.43 25.15 -27.64
C ASP A 232 56.81 24.41 -26.33
N ALA A 233 57.77 23.48 -26.36
CA ALA A 233 58.18 22.71 -25.20
C ALA A 233 58.56 23.60 -23.99
N HIS A 234 59.21 24.74 -24.23
CA HIS A 234 59.50 25.74 -23.21
C HIS A 234 58.25 26.49 -22.71
N GLY A 235 57.22 26.65 -23.56
CA GLY A 235 55.95 27.26 -23.18
C GLY A 235 55.13 26.40 -22.22
N VAL A 236 55.18 25.07 -22.36
CA VAL A 236 54.55 24.12 -21.43
C VAL A 236 55.25 24.15 -20.07
N LEU A 237 56.58 24.20 -20.06
CA LEU A 237 57.40 24.32 -18.86
C LEU A 237 57.13 25.64 -18.11
N ALA A 238 57.03 26.76 -18.82
CA ALA A 238 56.70 28.05 -18.23
C ALA A 238 55.30 28.05 -17.58
N LEU A 239 54.30 27.45 -18.24
CA LEU A 239 52.95 27.31 -17.70
C LEU A 239 52.91 26.40 -16.45
N HIS A 240 53.70 25.32 -16.44
CA HIS A 240 53.82 24.43 -15.29
C HIS A 240 54.44 25.13 -14.09
N LEU A 241 55.46 25.97 -14.31
CA LEU A 241 56.10 26.79 -13.27
C LEU A 241 55.21 27.91 -12.74
N GLU A 242 54.36 28.48 -13.58
CA GLU A 242 53.36 29.48 -13.17
C GLU A 242 52.31 28.85 -12.23
N LYS A 243 51.87 27.62 -12.51
CA LYS A 243 50.95 26.86 -11.65
C LYS A 243 51.63 26.26 -10.42
N ASN A 244 52.91 25.92 -10.50
CA ASN A 244 53.68 25.26 -9.45
C ASN A 244 55.03 25.97 -9.23
N PRO A 245 55.05 27.13 -8.52
CA PRO A 245 56.26 27.95 -8.36
C PRO A 245 57.42 27.23 -7.64
N HIS A 246 57.10 26.19 -6.87
CA HIS A 246 58.06 25.42 -6.10
C HIS A 246 58.76 24.32 -6.91
N ASP A 247 58.28 24.01 -8.13
CA ASP A 247 58.82 22.94 -8.98
C ASP A 247 59.87 23.44 -9.99
N THR A 248 60.65 24.45 -9.60
CA THR A 248 61.67 25.11 -10.45
C THR A 248 62.82 24.19 -10.82
N LEU A 249 63.31 23.39 -9.88
CA LEU A 249 64.45 22.50 -10.11
C LEU A 249 64.14 21.43 -11.16
N ASN A 250 62.95 20.82 -11.09
CA ASN A 250 62.53 19.80 -12.04
C ASN A 250 62.33 20.39 -13.45
N ALA A 251 61.72 21.58 -13.54
CA ALA A 251 61.55 22.26 -14.80
C ALA A 251 62.88 22.62 -15.49
N VAL A 252 63.87 23.10 -14.74
CA VAL A 252 65.22 23.40 -15.28
C VAL A 252 65.91 22.12 -15.77
N ASN A 253 65.79 21.02 -15.03
CA ASN A 253 66.37 19.74 -15.45
C ASN A 253 65.73 19.21 -16.74
N VAL A 254 64.40 19.27 -16.83
CA VAL A 254 63.67 18.84 -18.04
C VAL A 254 64.00 19.73 -19.25
N ALA A 255 64.18 21.04 -19.04
CA ALA A 255 64.62 21.96 -20.09
C ALA A 255 66.03 21.62 -20.61
N ALA A 256 66.98 21.40 -19.70
CA ALA A 256 68.35 21.02 -20.06
C ALA A 256 68.40 19.67 -20.80
N GLU A 257 67.56 18.71 -20.41
CA GLU A 257 67.47 17.42 -21.08
C GLU A 257 66.88 17.53 -22.50
N LEU A 258 65.88 18.39 -22.70
CA LEU A 258 65.31 18.68 -24.02
C LEU A 258 66.34 19.30 -24.96
N GLU A 259 67.11 20.29 -24.50
CA GLU A 259 68.19 20.91 -25.28
C GLU A 259 69.25 19.87 -25.67
N THR A 260 69.66 19.03 -24.71
CA THR A 260 70.65 17.97 -24.95
C THR A 260 70.14 16.96 -25.99
N ARG A 261 68.87 16.54 -25.90
CA ARG A 261 68.26 15.63 -26.89
C ARG A 261 68.11 16.27 -28.27
N GLN A 262 67.79 17.57 -28.35
CA GLN A 262 67.73 18.29 -29.61
C GLN A 262 69.12 18.36 -30.27
N HIS A 263 70.16 18.72 -29.53
CA HIS A 263 71.53 18.73 -30.02
C HIS A 263 71.97 17.35 -30.52
N ALA A 264 71.72 16.30 -29.73
CA ALA A 264 72.04 14.92 -30.13
C ALA A 264 71.28 14.48 -31.39
N ALA A 265 70.02 14.91 -31.56
CA ALA A 265 69.22 14.57 -32.74
C ALA A 265 69.75 15.26 -34.02
N ILE A 266 70.22 16.51 -33.90
CA ILE A 266 70.85 17.25 -35.00
C ILE A 266 72.16 16.58 -35.38
N GLU A 267 73.03 16.28 -34.41
CA GLU A 267 74.30 15.59 -34.66
C GLU A 267 74.09 14.20 -35.29
N ALA A 268 73.11 13.44 -34.82
CA ALA A 268 72.78 12.15 -35.42
C ALA A 268 72.22 12.28 -36.84
N ALA A 269 71.50 13.36 -37.17
CA ALA A 269 71.06 13.64 -38.53
C ALA A 269 72.24 13.97 -39.44
N ASP A 270 73.16 14.82 -38.99
CA ASP A 270 74.37 15.19 -39.72
C ASP A 270 75.29 14.00 -39.95
N GLN A 271 75.46 13.15 -38.93
CA GLN A 271 76.23 11.91 -39.04
C GLN A 271 75.63 10.97 -40.08
N ARG A 272 74.30 10.78 -40.07
CA ARG A 272 73.60 9.97 -41.09
C ARG A 272 73.73 10.56 -42.49
N HIS A 273 73.73 11.89 -42.63
CA HIS A 273 73.98 12.55 -43.90
C HIS A 273 75.40 12.30 -44.39
N TRP A 274 76.36 12.30 -43.47
CA TRP A 274 77.77 12.09 -43.80
C TRP A 274 78.08 10.64 -44.19
N GLU A 275 77.49 9.67 -43.49
CA GLU A 275 77.58 8.25 -43.85
C GLU A 275 76.93 7.97 -45.21
N LYS A 276 75.78 8.58 -45.51
CA LYS A 276 75.15 8.48 -46.84
C LYS A 276 76.02 9.09 -47.93
N PHE A 277 76.62 10.25 -47.68
CA PHE A 277 77.55 10.87 -48.62
C PHE A 277 78.78 9.97 -48.88
N GLN A 278 79.36 9.42 -47.81
CA GLN A 278 80.50 8.52 -47.90
C GLN A 278 80.16 7.24 -48.68
N PHE A 279 78.98 6.65 -48.45
CA PHE A 279 78.49 5.50 -49.21
C PHE A 279 78.31 5.80 -50.71
N LEU A 280 77.76 6.96 -51.04
CA LEU A 280 77.58 7.40 -52.43
C LEU A 280 78.93 7.65 -53.14
N ALA A 281 79.89 8.21 -52.42
CA ALA A 281 81.25 8.43 -52.92
C ALA A 281 82.00 7.11 -53.16
N ASP A 282 81.94 6.16 -52.21
CA ASP A 282 82.61 4.85 -52.30
C ASP A 282 82.03 3.96 -53.42
N LYS A 283 80.73 4.10 -53.72
CA LYS A 283 80.09 3.44 -54.88
C LYS A 283 80.33 4.14 -56.22
N ASN A 284 81.18 5.18 -56.25
CA ASN A 284 81.53 5.94 -57.44
C ASN A 284 80.30 6.59 -58.13
N LEU A 285 79.26 6.90 -57.34
CA LEU A 285 78.00 7.49 -57.81
C LEU A 285 77.99 9.03 -57.73
N VAL A 286 79.10 9.65 -57.33
CA VAL A 286 79.26 11.11 -57.25
C VAL A 286 80.24 11.56 -58.34
N GLN A 287 79.76 12.28 -59.37
CA GLN A 287 80.63 12.84 -60.40
C GLN A 287 81.12 14.25 -59.98
N ALA A 288 82.25 14.71 -60.54
CA ALA A 288 82.86 15.99 -60.17
C ALA A 288 81.94 17.23 -60.39
N VAL A 289 80.87 17.08 -61.20
CA VAL A 289 79.84 18.11 -61.41
C VAL A 289 78.83 18.20 -60.24
N ASP A 290 78.63 17.14 -59.47
CA ASP A 290 77.64 17.06 -58.39
C ASP A 290 78.14 17.67 -57.06
N VAL A 291 79.44 17.96 -56.96
CA VAL A 291 80.08 18.51 -55.74
C VAL A 291 79.81 20.02 -55.58
N ALA A 292 79.56 20.73 -56.68
CA ALA A 292 79.31 22.17 -56.68
C ALA A 292 78.06 22.59 -55.87
N PRO A 293 76.86 21.99 -56.07
CA PRO A 293 75.68 22.34 -55.27
C PRO A 293 75.74 21.90 -53.81
N ILE A 294 76.56 20.89 -53.47
CA ILE A 294 76.74 20.40 -52.09
C ILE A 294 77.65 21.34 -51.30
N ARG A 295 78.71 21.87 -51.94
CA ARG A 295 79.61 22.86 -51.35
C ARG A 295 78.88 24.16 -50.99
N ASP A 296 77.96 24.60 -51.83
CA ASP A 296 77.18 25.83 -51.57
C ASP A 296 76.26 25.68 -50.36
N ARG A 297 75.70 24.48 -50.13
CA ARG A 297 74.89 24.15 -48.94
C ARG A 297 75.68 23.99 -47.64
N LEU A 298 76.98 23.68 -47.72
CA LEU A 298 77.87 23.58 -46.55
C LEU A 298 78.48 24.93 -46.15
N ILE A 299 78.65 25.86 -47.11
CA ILE A 299 79.22 27.19 -46.87
C ILE A 299 78.13 28.18 -46.42
N THR A 300 76.89 28.03 -46.89
CA THR A 300 75.74 28.82 -46.42
C THR A 300 75.11 28.16 -45.21
N GLY A 301 75.77 28.30 -44.06
CA GLY A 301 75.23 27.84 -42.79
C GLY A 301 73.81 28.38 -42.53
N SER A 302 72.92 27.46 -42.15
CA SER A 302 71.56 27.63 -41.65
C SER A 302 70.46 28.08 -42.63
N ALA A 303 69.48 27.20 -42.84
CA ALA A 303 68.06 27.50 -42.67
C ALA A 303 67.21 26.22 -42.75
N GLN A 304 66.27 26.12 -41.82
CA GLN A 304 65.28 25.06 -41.63
C GLN A 304 64.69 24.54 -42.95
N VAL A 305 64.84 23.24 -43.20
CA VAL A 305 63.92 22.51 -44.08
C VAL A 305 62.72 22.13 -43.22
N GLN A 306 61.66 22.92 -43.33
CA GLN A 306 60.34 22.60 -42.82
C GLN A 306 59.80 21.41 -43.63
N ALA A 307 59.99 20.19 -43.12
CA ALA A 307 59.33 19.02 -43.64
C ALA A 307 57.92 18.96 -43.05
N SER A 308 56.93 19.36 -43.86
CA SER A 308 55.52 19.14 -43.58
C SER A 308 55.26 17.64 -43.45
N LEU A 309 54.98 17.15 -42.25
CA LEU A 309 54.39 15.82 -42.06
C LEU A 309 52.86 15.94 -42.26
N PRO A 310 52.24 15.05 -43.04
CA PRO A 310 50.79 15.00 -43.11
C PRO A 310 50.23 14.60 -41.74
N MET A 311 49.19 15.31 -41.32
CA MET A 311 48.34 14.93 -40.19
C MET A 311 47.78 13.53 -40.44
N GLY A 312 48.44 12.52 -39.88
CA GLY A 312 47.90 11.19 -39.70
C GLY A 312 46.97 11.22 -38.48
N SER A 313 45.68 11.06 -38.72
CA SER A 313 44.68 10.77 -37.70
C SER A 313 45.09 9.53 -36.91
N ALA A 314 45.54 9.71 -35.67
CA ALA A 314 45.59 8.64 -34.70
C ALA A 314 44.18 8.45 -34.12
N SER A 315 43.32 7.78 -34.90
CA SER A 315 42.26 6.96 -34.36
C SER A 315 42.90 5.86 -33.51
N GLY A 316 42.65 5.86 -32.20
CA GLY A 316 43.24 4.85 -31.31
C GLY A 316 43.06 5.13 -29.83
N TRP A 317 41.84 5.50 -29.42
CA TRP A 317 41.39 5.39 -28.01
C TRP A 317 40.10 4.56 -27.91
N ASP A 318 39.85 3.69 -28.90
CA ASP A 318 38.81 2.66 -28.81
C ASP A 318 39.48 1.32 -28.46
N GLU A 319 39.80 1.15 -27.19
CA GLU A 319 39.87 -0.18 -26.57
C GLU A 319 39.32 -0.07 -25.14
N PRO A 320 38.22 -0.76 -24.80
CA PRO A 320 37.62 -0.63 -23.48
C PRO A 320 38.53 -1.32 -22.45
N LEU A 321 38.81 -0.63 -21.35
CA LEU A 321 39.49 -1.20 -20.19
C LEU A 321 38.76 -2.47 -19.71
N PRO A 322 39.48 -3.55 -19.35
CA PRO A 322 38.86 -4.74 -18.78
C PRO A 322 38.18 -4.35 -17.47
N HIS A 323 36.88 -4.65 -17.39
CA HIS A 323 36.08 -4.37 -16.20
C HIS A 323 36.70 -5.10 -15.01
N ALA A 324 37.16 -4.32 -14.03
CA ALA A 324 37.51 -4.84 -12.72
C ALA A 324 36.24 -5.50 -12.14
N GLY A 325 36.30 -6.82 -11.96
CA GLY A 325 35.23 -7.62 -11.39
C GLY A 325 34.91 -7.13 -9.98
N GLY A 326 33.90 -6.28 -9.87
CA GLY A 326 33.11 -6.14 -8.66
C GLY A 326 32.24 -7.39 -8.57
N THR A 327 32.60 -8.32 -7.70
CA THR A 327 31.70 -9.36 -7.22
C THR A 327 30.53 -8.69 -6.50
N VAL A 328 29.44 -8.46 -7.24
CA VAL A 328 28.14 -8.15 -6.66
C VAL A 328 27.71 -9.41 -5.87
N PRO A 329 27.31 -9.31 -4.59
CA PRO A 329 26.73 -10.43 -3.88
C PRO A 329 25.54 -10.94 -4.69
N ALA A 330 25.31 -12.25 -4.72
CA ALA A 330 24.19 -12.86 -5.44
C ALA A 330 22.83 -12.32 -4.95
N GLY A 331 22.41 -11.19 -5.51
CA GLY A 331 21.10 -10.59 -5.33
C GLY A 331 20.09 -11.37 -6.17
N SER A 332 18.95 -11.72 -5.57
CA SER A 332 17.86 -12.38 -6.27
C SER A 332 17.57 -11.68 -7.59
N VAL A 333 17.50 -12.43 -8.69
CA VAL A 333 17.10 -11.87 -9.99
C VAL A 333 15.76 -11.14 -9.79
N PRO A 334 15.67 -9.83 -10.07
CA PRO A 334 14.44 -9.07 -9.85
C PRO A 334 13.34 -9.69 -10.70
N GLY A 335 12.22 -10.03 -10.05
CA GLY A 335 11.13 -10.73 -10.71
C GLY A 335 10.45 -9.86 -11.76
N LEU A 336 9.95 -10.48 -12.84
CA LEU A 336 9.19 -9.75 -13.86
C LEU A 336 7.89 -9.20 -13.25
N ILE A 337 7.48 -8.02 -13.74
CA ILE A 337 6.35 -7.25 -13.25
C ILE A 337 5.28 -7.19 -14.35
N PRO A 338 4.20 -7.99 -14.25
CA PRO A 338 3.07 -7.90 -15.17
C PRO A 338 2.21 -6.69 -14.82
N ILE A 339 1.98 -5.80 -15.77
CA ILE A 339 1.11 -4.63 -15.62
C ILE A 339 0.08 -4.63 -16.75
N TYR A 340 -1.20 -4.61 -16.37
CA TYR A 340 -2.33 -4.50 -17.27
C TYR A 340 -2.88 -3.08 -17.19
N VAL A 341 -2.99 -2.40 -18.34
CA VAL A 341 -3.69 -1.13 -18.44
C VAL A 341 -5.06 -1.40 -19.06
N VAL A 342 -6.12 -1.16 -18.29
CA VAL A 342 -7.51 -1.45 -18.68
C VAL A 342 -8.24 -0.13 -18.86
N ILE A 343 -8.71 0.12 -20.08
CA ILE A 343 -9.24 1.43 -20.48
C ILE A 343 -10.71 1.29 -20.86
N ASP A 344 -11.56 2.11 -20.25
CA ASP A 344 -12.95 2.29 -20.68
C ASP A 344 -12.99 2.89 -22.09
N GLY A 345 -13.45 2.09 -23.03
CA GLY A 345 -13.70 2.46 -24.42
C GLY A 345 -15.18 2.50 -24.74
N SER A 346 -16.04 2.83 -23.78
CA SER A 346 -17.48 3.02 -24.00
C SER A 346 -17.80 4.35 -24.69
N CYS A 347 -19.06 4.53 -25.08
CA CYS A 347 -19.55 5.78 -25.67
C CYS A 347 -19.37 7.00 -24.75
N ASP A 348 -19.46 6.81 -23.43
CA ASP A 348 -19.35 7.90 -22.45
C ASP A 348 -17.90 8.37 -22.29
N ALA A 349 -16.93 7.46 -22.46
CA ALA A 349 -15.51 7.76 -22.45
C ALA A 349 -14.96 8.22 -23.81
N ALA A 350 -15.76 8.15 -24.88
CA ALA A 350 -15.34 8.35 -26.26
C ALA A 350 -14.64 9.70 -26.52
N ALA A 351 -15.07 10.77 -25.84
CA ALA A 351 -14.47 12.10 -25.95
C ALA A 351 -12.98 12.11 -25.56
N GLY A 352 -12.56 11.26 -24.63
CA GLY A 352 -11.17 11.15 -24.19
C GLY A 352 -10.24 10.41 -25.16
N THR A 353 -10.76 9.65 -26.13
CA THR A 353 -10.01 8.64 -26.89
C THR A 353 -8.70 9.14 -27.50
N ALA A 354 -8.68 10.35 -28.07
CA ALA A 354 -7.48 10.91 -28.67
C ALA A 354 -6.37 11.16 -27.61
N ARG A 355 -6.74 11.66 -26.43
CA ARG A 355 -5.82 11.84 -25.30
C ARG A 355 -5.36 10.50 -24.74
N VAL A 356 -6.26 9.50 -24.72
CA VAL A 356 -5.90 8.14 -24.31
C VAL A 356 -4.84 7.54 -25.24
N ASN A 357 -5.01 7.65 -26.56
CA ASN A 357 -4.02 7.17 -27.53
C ASN A 357 -2.66 7.88 -27.37
N ALA A 358 -2.66 9.20 -27.18
CA ALA A 358 -1.45 9.97 -26.99
C ALA A 358 -0.72 9.59 -25.69
N GLY A 359 -1.46 9.48 -24.58
CA GLY A 359 -0.90 9.10 -23.28
C GLY A 359 -0.39 7.65 -23.25
N LEU A 360 -1.06 6.74 -23.96
CA LEU A 360 -0.62 5.37 -24.11
C LEU A 360 0.71 5.28 -24.86
N GLN A 361 0.87 6.03 -25.96
CA GLN A 361 2.17 6.11 -26.66
C GLN A 361 3.24 6.69 -25.73
N SER A 362 2.93 7.77 -25.03
CA SER A 362 3.85 8.42 -24.09
C SER A 362 4.28 7.47 -22.96
N LEU A 363 3.38 6.58 -22.48
CA LEU A 363 3.75 5.54 -21.50
C LEU A 363 4.79 4.57 -22.06
N TYR A 364 4.60 4.08 -23.29
CA TYR A 364 5.56 3.18 -23.91
C TYR A 364 6.91 3.86 -24.13
N ASP A 365 6.91 5.12 -24.59
CA ASP A 365 8.12 5.90 -24.79
C ASP A 365 8.87 6.11 -23.47
N ALA A 366 8.15 6.46 -22.39
CA ALA A 366 8.74 6.69 -21.08
C ALA A 366 9.35 5.42 -20.46
N VAL A 367 8.67 4.27 -20.60
CA VAL A 367 9.22 2.98 -20.15
C VAL A 367 10.40 2.55 -21.01
N ALA A 368 10.33 2.72 -22.34
CA ALA A 368 11.44 2.38 -23.24
C ALA A 368 12.69 3.25 -23.03
N ALA A 369 12.52 4.48 -22.56
CA ALA A 369 13.63 5.39 -22.24
C ALA A 369 14.41 4.96 -20.97
N ASP A 370 13.78 4.19 -20.09
CA ASP A 370 14.42 3.62 -18.89
C ASP A 370 14.72 2.12 -19.11
N ALA A 371 15.95 1.84 -19.56
CA ALA A 371 16.37 0.49 -19.96
C ALA A 371 16.27 -0.54 -18.81
N ASP A 372 16.52 -0.12 -17.58
CA ASP A 372 16.43 -1.01 -16.42
C ASP A 372 14.98 -1.35 -16.09
N VAL A 373 14.08 -0.37 -16.11
CA VAL A 373 12.64 -0.59 -15.92
C VAL A 373 12.07 -1.44 -17.06
N ALA A 374 12.42 -1.15 -18.31
CA ALA A 374 11.96 -1.91 -19.48
C ALA A 374 12.35 -3.40 -19.43
N ARG A 375 13.47 -3.72 -18.76
CA ARG A 375 13.93 -5.10 -18.56
C ARG A 375 12.99 -5.92 -17.68
N VAL A 376 12.44 -5.31 -16.62
CA VAL A 376 11.62 -6.02 -15.61
C VAL A 376 10.12 -5.86 -15.83
N VAL A 377 9.66 -4.79 -16.47
CA VAL A 377 8.23 -4.55 -16.72
C VAL A 377 7.76 -5.32 -17.95
N ARG A 378 6.53 -5.85 -17.86
CA ARG A 378 5.77 -6.40 -18.98
C ARG A 378 4.42 -5.70 -19.01
N LEU A 379 4.05 -5.14 -20.17
CA LEU A 379 2.79 -4.40 -20.34
C LEU A 379 1.82 -5.17 -21.23
N ALA A 380 0.55 -5.19 -20.81
CA ALA A 380 -0.59 -5.53 -21.63
C ALA A 380 -1.59 -4.37 -21.59
N VAL A 381 -2.32 -4.16 -22.69
CA VAL A 381 -3.33 -3.09 -22.79
C VAL A 381 -4.64 -3.72 -23.23
N LEU A 382 -5.68 -3.49 -22.45
CA LEU A 382 -7.03 -3.93 -22.73
C LEU A 382 -7.96 -2.72 -22.81
N THR A 383 -8.93 -2.80 -23.69
CA THR A 383 -10.06 -1.86 -23.74
C THR A 383 -11.35 -2.62 -23.51
N TYR A 384 -12.32 -2.00 -22.85
CA TYR A 384 -13.64 -2.60 -22.67
C TYR A 384 -14.77 -1.63 -22.98
N SER A 385 -15.86 -2.18 -23.51
CA SER A 385 -17.16 -1.54 -23.62
C SER A 385 -18.23 -2.63 -23.51
N ASP A 386 -18.92 -2.97 -24.60
CA ASP A 386 -19.82 -4.13 -24.67
C ASP A 386 -19.06 -5.46 -24.69
N ARG A 387 -17.78 -5.41 -25.09
CA ARG A 387 -16.80 -6.50 -25.11
C ARG A 387 -15.43 -6.00 -24.65
N ALA A 388 -14.59 -6.89 -24.15
CA ALA A 388 -13.19 -6.60 -23.85
C ALA A 388 -12.28 -7.03 -25.01
N THR A 389 -11.33 -6.18 -25.39
CA THR A 389 -10.37 -6.43 -26.47
C THR A 389 -8.95 -6.24 -25.95
N VAL A 390 -8.08 -7.22 -26.18
CA VAL A 390 -6.64 -7.10 -25.92
C VAL A 390 -6.02 -6.30 -27.06
N ARG A 391 -5.63 -5.06 -26.78
CA ARG A 391 -5.01 -4.12 -27.73
C ARG A 391 -3.53 -4.38 -27.90
N MET A 392 -2.87 -4.72 -26.80
CA MET A 392 -1.49 -5.17 -26.75
C MET A 392 -1.45 -6.39 -25.83
N ALA A 393 -0.98 -7.51 -26.35
CA ALA A 393 -0.71 -8.69 -25.52
C ALA A 393 0.48 -8.43 -24.57
N MET A 394 0.55 -9.19 -23.48
CA MET A 394 1.61 -9.07 -22.48
C MET A 394 2.99 -9.25 -23.11
N GLN A 395 3.81 -8.21 -23.06
CA GLN A 395 5.15 -8.24 -23.66
C GLN A 395 6.10 -7.22 -23.03
N ALA A 396 7.40 -7.38 -23.32
CA ALA A 396 8.42 -6.39 -22.98
C ALA A 396 8.24 -5.13 -23.85
N VAL A 397 8.44 -3.97 -23.23
CA VAL A 397 8.40 -2.67 -23.91
C VAL A 397 9.69 -2.45 -24.67
N ARG A 398 9.59 -2.07 -25.95
CA ARG A 398 10.74 -1.83 -26.83
C ARG A 398 10.73 -0.39 -27.34
N ASN A 399 11.92 0.15 -27.61
CA ASN A 399 12.06 1.47 -28.21
C ASN A 399 11.39 1.50 -29.61
N GLY A 400 10.65 2.57 -29.89
CA GLY A 400 9.90 2.76 -31.13
C GLY A 400 8.63 1.91 -31.26
N GLN A 401 8.26 1.15 -30.22
CA GLN A 401 7.02 0.37 -30.20
C GLN A 401 5.80 1.30 -30.17
N ARG A 402 4.83 1.03 -31.05
CA ARG A 402 3.59 1.80 -31.15
C ARG A 402 2.37 0.93 -30.86
N PRO A 403 1.63 1.21 -29.77
CA PRO A 403 0.37 0.55 -29.50
C PRO A 403 -0.67 0.83 -30.60
N PRO A 404 -1.48 -0.16 -31.02
CA PRO A 404 -2.54 0.08 -32.00
C PRO A 404 -3.53 1.14 -31.52
N PRO A 405 -3.85 2.18 -32.30
CA PRO A 405 -4.69 3.30 -31.86
C PRO A 405 -6.13 2.86 -31.60
N MET A 406 -6.69 3.29 -30.48
CA MET A 406 -8.08 3.01 -30.10
C MET A 406 -9.04 3.89 -30.88
N GLU A 407 -10.14 3.28 -31.31
CA GLU A 407 -11.26 3.99 -31.91
C GLU A 407 -12.27 4.36 -30.82
N PRO A 408 -12.98 5.49 -30.94
CA PRO A 408 -14.02 5.86 -30.00
C PRO A 408 -15.12 4.80 -29.99
N GLY A 409 -15.47 4.29 -28.82
CA GLY A 409 -16.48 3.26 -28.70
C GLY A 409 -17.91 3.78 -28.83
N THR A 410 -18.80 2.86 -29.17
CA THR A 410 -20.24 3.13 -29.33
C THR A 410 -21.11 2.32 -28.38
N GLY A 411 -20.52 1.34 -27.68
CA GLY A 411 -21.21 0.45 -26.75
C GLY A 411 -21.18 0.96 -25.30
N PRO A 412 -22.05 0.44 -24.42
CA PRO A 412 -22.06 0.79 -23.00
C PRO A 412 -20.86 0.17 -22.28
N ALA A 413 -20.45 0.74 -21.14
CA ALA A 413 -19.40 0.15 -20.31
C ALA A 413 -19.94 -1.07 -19.55
N ARG A 414 -19.40 -2.26 -19.84
CA ARG A 414 -19.67 -3.49 -19.09
C ARG A 414 -18.40 -3.94 -18.40
N LEU A 415 -18.37 -3.88 -17.08
CA LEU A 415 -17.16 -4.25 -16.34
C LEU A 415 -16.98 -5.77 -16.24
N ALA A 416 -18.06 -6.55 -16.27
CA ALA A 416 -17.98 -8.01 -16.19
C ALA A 416 -17.09 -8.57 -17.30
N VAL A 417 -17.26 -8.10 -18.54
CA VAL A 417 -16.47 -8.57 -19.69
C VAL A 417 -14.99 -8.20 -19.58
N ALA A 418 -14.66 -7.10 -18.90
CA ALA A 418 -13.26 -6.71 -18.65
C ALA A 418 -12.63 -7.66 -17.62
N PHE A 419 -13.33 -7.94 -16.53
CA PHE A 419 -12.84 -8.83 -15.47
C PHE A 419 -12.75 -10.29 -15.93
N GLU A 420 -13.75 -10.78 -16.65
CA GLU A 420 -13.71 -12.09 -17.32
C GLU A 420 -12.50 -12.20 -18.23
N ARG A 421 -12.24 -11.17 -19.04
CA ARG A 421 -11.06 -11.18 -19.92
C ARG A 421 -9.74 -11.20 -19.16
N LEU A 422 -9.65 -10.51 -18.02
CA LEU A 422 -8.46 -10.57 -17.17
C LEU A 422 -8.30 -11.95 -16.52
N MET A 423 -9.39 -12.61 -16.13
CA MET A 423 -9.37 -13.97 -15.58
C MET A 423 -8.83 -14.98 -16.61
N ASP A 424 -9.13 -14.78 -17.89
CA ASP A 424 -8.55 -15.58 -18.98
C ASP A 424 -7.07 -15.25 -19.24
N CYS A 425 -6.72 -13.95 -19.33
CA CYS A 425 -5.38 -13.54 -19.73
C CYS A 425 -4.32 -13.77 -18.66
N ILE A 426 -4.61 -13.49 -17.38
CA ILE A 426 -3.62 -13.50 -16.29
C ILE A 426 -2.95 -14.88 -16.11
N PRO A 427 -3.68 -16.01 -16.08
CA PRO A 427 -3.07 -17.33 -15.97
C PRO A 427 -2.15 -17.68 -17.15
N ASP A 428 -2.61 -17.41 -18.37
CA ASP A 428 -1.86 -17.71 -19.59
C ASP A 428 -0.57 -16.88 -19.68
N ASP A 429 -0.67 -15.58 -19.39
CA ASP A 429 0.47 -14.68 -19.33
C ASP A 429 1.44 -15.09 -18.22
N ALA A 430 0.95 -15.50 -17.05
CA ALA A 430 1.81 -15.99 -15.97
C ALA A 430 2.57 -17.27 -16.35
N VAL A 431 1.95 -18.18 -17.11
CA VAL A 431 2.62 -19.37 -17.67
C VAL A 431 3.68 -18.98 -18.69
N ALA A 432 3.39 -18.01 -19.56
CA ALA A 432 4.34 -17.51 -20.55
C ALA A 432 5.55 -16.83 -19.88
N LEU A 433 5.30 -15.89 -18.96
CA LEU A 433 6.35 -15.13 -18.29
C LEU A 433 7.26 -15.99 -17.41
N LYS A 434 6.75 -17.07 -16.82
CA LYS A 434 7.58 -18.04 -16.08
C LYS A 434 8.59 -18.80 -16.94
N LYS A 435 8.41 -18.82 -18.27
CA LYS A 435 9.42 -19.35 -19.18
C LYS A 435 10.60 -18.39 -19.32
N GLU A 436 10.38 -17.10 -19.08
CA GLU A 436 11.41 -16.04 -19.12
C GLU A 436 12.10 -15.85 -17.77
N THR A 437 11.41 -16.09 -16.65
CA THR A 437 11.94 -15.85 -15.31
C THR A 437 11.46 -16.87 -14.27
N SER A 438 12.31 -17.14 -13.28
CA SER A 438 11.93 -17.93 -12.09
C SER A 438 11.14 -17.13 -11.06
N SER A 439 11.18 -15.78 -11.13
CA SER A 439 10.55 -14.88 -10.16
C SER A 439 9.54 -14.00 -10.88
N LEU A 440 8.26 -14.15 -10.53
CA LEU A 440 7.15 -13.39 -11.11
C LEU A 440 6.41 -12.65 -10.00
N ARG A 441 6.27 -11.33 -10.15
CA ARG A 441 5.50 -10.50 -9.22
C ARG A 441 4.01 -10.61 -9.48
N ARG A 442 3.23 -10.25 -8.46
CA ARG A 442 1.77 -10.17 -8.58
C ARG A 442 1.41 -9.15 -9.67
N PRO A 443 0.48 -9.46 -10.59
CA PRO A 443 0.05 -8.51 -11.59
C PRO A 443 -0.56 -7.25 -10.98
N GLN A 444 -0.32 -6.10 -11.59
CA GLN A 444 -1.01 -4.85 -11.27
C GLN A 444 -1.97 -4.48 -12.40
N VAL A 445 -3.17 -4.08 -12.07
CA VAL A 445 -4.17 -3.58 -13.02
C VAL A 445 -4.36 -2.08 -12.79
N LEU A 446 -4.04 -1.27 -13.78
CA LEU A 446 -4.36 0.16 -13.84
C LEU A 446 -5.66 0.32 -14.64
N LEU A 447 -6.77 0.53 -13.96
CA LEU A 447 -8.09 0.66 -14.58
C LEU A 447 -8.52 2.12 -14.66
N LEU A 448 -8.83 2.59 -15.87
CA LEU A 448 -9.46 3.89 -16.12
C LEU A 448 -10.93 3.68 -16.50
N SER A 449 -11.84 4.25 -15.73
CA SER A 449 -13.29 4.23 -15.97
C SER A 449 -13.80 5.64 -16.26
N GLY A 450 -14.46 5.86 -17.39
CA GLY A 450 -15.10 7.15 -17.72
C GLY A 450 -16.59 7.20 -17.40
N SER A 451 -17.16 6.06 -17.02
CA SER A 451 -18.60 5.85 -16.94
C SER A 451 -19.01 4.97 -15.76
N GLN A 452 -20.32 4.86 -15.54
CA GLN A 452 -20.89 3.86 -14.66
C GLN A 452 -21.08 2.53 -15.40
N PRO A 453 -20.80 1.39 -14.76
CA PRO A 453 -21.03 0.09 -15.38
C PRO A 453 -22.53 -0.13 -15.59
N SER A 454 -22.89 -0.35 -16.85
CA SER A 454 -24.26 -0.68 -17.28
C SER A 454 -24.72 -2.05 -16.78
N ASP A 455 -23.80 -2.88 -16.33
CA ASP A 455 -24.01 -4.23 -15.83
C ASP A 455 -23.90 -4.34 -14.30
N ASP A 456 -24.11 -3.26 -13.54
CA ASP A 456 -24.29 -3.35 -12.10
C ASP A 456 -25.62 -4.07 -11.75
N PRO A 457 -25.66 -5.02 -10.78
CA PRO A 457 -24.57 -5.49 -9.92
C PRO A 457 -23.77 -6.69 -10.48
N ARG A 458 -24.08 -7.17 -11.70
CA ARG A 458 -23.54 -8.41 -12.26
C ARG A 458 -22.00 -8.45 -12.32
N TRP A 459 -21.35 -7.33 -12.66
CA TRP A 459 -19.88 -7.29 -12.73
C TRP A 459 -19.19 -7.63 -11.40
N ARG A 460 -19.88 -7.46 -10.26
CA ARG A 460 -19.30 -7.73 -8.93
C ARG A 460 -18.95 -9.21 -8.73
N GLU A 461 -19.69 -10.13 -9.36
CA GLU A 461 -19.40 -11.57 -9.31
C GLU A 461 -18.07 -11.86 -10.02
N SER A 462 -17.94 -11.46 -11.29
CA SER A 462 -16.70 -11.63 -12.06
C SER A 462 -15.51 -10.91 -11.42
N TYR A 463 -15.73 -9.76 -10.79
CA TYR A 463 -14.69 -9.07 -10.01
C TYR A 463 -14.26 -9.87 -8.77
N SER A 464 -15.22 -10.39 -8.00
CA SER A 464 -14.92 -11.16 -6.78
C SER A 464 -14.08 -12.39 -7.09
N GLU A 465 -14.35 -13.07 -8.21
CA GLU A 465 -13.58 -14.22 -8.67
C GLU A 465 -12.17 -13.83 -9.16
N LEU A 466 -12.03 -12.69 -9.85
CA LEU A 466 -10.75 -12.18 -10.32
C LEU A 466 -9.77 -11.89 -9.16
N VAL A 467 -10.26 -11.32 -8.06
CA VAL A 467 -9.43 -10.90 -6.91
C VAL A 467 -9.35 -11.92 -5.79
N ASP A 468 -10.10 -13.02 -5.87
CA ASP A 468 -10.05 -14.13 -4.93
C ASP A 468 -8.68 -14.83 -5.02
N ARG A 469 -7.87 -14.66 -3.97
CA ARG A 469 -6.50 -15.19 -3.91
C ARG A 469 -6.44 -16.71 -3.69
N ASP A 470 -7.52 -17.30 -3.17
CA ASP A 470 -7.61 -18.74 -2.95
C ASP A 470 -7.97 -19.45 -4.25
N ARG A 471 -8.77 -18.80 -5.11
CA ARG A 471 -9.09 -19.31 -6.46
C ARG A 471 -8.04 -18.99 -7.49
N GLN A 472 -7.53 -17.75 -7.49
CA GLN A 472 -6.61 -17.24 -8.50
C GLN A 472 -5.25 -16.95 -7.89
N ARG A 473 -4.28 -17.85 -8.13
CA ARG A 473 -2.90 -17.71 -7.61
C ARG A 473 -2.27 -16.36 -7.98
N TYR A 474 -2.58 -15.86 -9.17
CA TYR A 474 -2.09 -14.60 -9.72
C TYR A 474 -3.11 -13.45 -9.62
N ALA A 475 -4.04 -13.52 -8.66
CA ALA A 475 -5.04 -12.46 -8.44
C ALA A 475 -4.35 -11.08 -8.42
N PRO A 476 -4.79 -10.13 -9.25
CA PRO A 476 -4.10 -8.86 -9.41
C PRO A 476 -4.35 -7.91 -8.23
N ASP A 477 -3.49 -6.91 -8.07
CA ASP A 477 -3.85 -5.69 -7.33
C ASP A 477 -4.43 -4.67 -8.30
N VAL A 478 -5.67 -4.21 -8.05
CA VAL A 478 -6.40 -3.31 -8.95
C VAL A 478 -6.37 -1.89 -8.39
N ILE A 479 -5.87 -0.96 -9.21
CA ILE A 479 -5.88 0.48 -8.98
C ILE A 479 -6.95 1.07 -9.90
N ALA A 480 -7.99 1.66 -9.31
CA ALA A 480 -9.17 2.14 -10.03
C ALA A 480 -9.18 3.67 -10.08
N CYS A 481 -9.19 4.23 -11.29
CA CYS A 481 -9.26 5.66 -11.53
C CYS A 481 -10.56 5.99 -12.29
N GLY A 482 -11.43 6.77 -11.64
CA GLY A 482 -12.68 7.27 -12.22
C GLY A 482 -12.51 8.68 -12.78
N ILE A 483 -13.01 8.90 -13.99
CA ILE A 483 -13.14 10.22 -14.63
C ILE A 483 -14.57 10.40 -15.10
N GLY A 484 -14.98 11.65 -15.35
CA GLY A 484 -16.30 11.95 -15.89
C GLY A 484 -17.43 11.41 -14.99
N ALA A 485 -18.24 10.49 -15.53
CA ALA A 485 -19.42 9.98 -14.84
C ALA A 485 -19.15 8.81 -13.87
N ALA A 486 -17.91 8.35 -13.74
CA ALA A 486 -17.55 7.26 -12.83
C ALA A 486 -17.65 7.66 -11.35
N ALA A 487 -18.57 7.07 -10.59
CA ALA A 487 -18.76 7.46 -9.18
C ALA A 487 -17.68 6.91 -8.23
N PRO A 488 -17.40 7.64 -7.13
CA PRO A 488 -16.50 7.19 -6.07
C PRO A 488 -16.83 5.80 -5.51
N ARG A 489 -18.10 5.50 -5.27
CA ARG A 489 -18.52 4.20 -4.70
C ARG A 489 -18.19 3.02 -5.63
N THR A 490 -18.30 3.24 -6.94
CA THR A 490 -17.95 2.25 -7.95
C THR A 490 -16.44 2.02 -7.97
N MET A 491 -15.64 3.08 -8.00
CA MET A 491 -14.17 2.96 -7.99
C MET A 491 -13.66 2.28 -6.71
N LEU A 492 -14.26 2.61 -5.56
CA LEU A 492 -13.94 1.96 -4.28
C LEU A 492 -14.27 0.46 -4.29
N SER A 493 -15.31 0.05 -5.03
CA SER A 493 -15.68 -1.36 -5.16
C SER A 493 -14.78 -2.13 -6.14
N ILE A 494 -14.12 -1.44 -7.08
CA ILE A 494 -13.20 -2.03 -8.07
C ILE A 494 -11.76 -2.09 -7.56
N ALA A 495 -11.35 -1.16 -6.70
CA ALA A 495 -10.02 -1.17 -6.14
C ALA A 495 -9.85 -2.34 -5.15
N THR A 496 -8.71 -3.03 -5.20
CA THR A 496 -8.47 -4.15 -4.26
C THR A 496 -8.22 -3.69 -2.83
N ARG A 497 -7.85 -2.43 -2.64
CA ARG A 497 -7.75 -1.77 -1.34
C ARG A 497 -8.31 -0.34 -1.43
N PRO A 498 -8.92 0.19 -0.36
CA PRO A 498 -9.53 1.52 -0.39
C PRO A 498 -8.61 2.66 -0.85
N GLU A 499 -7.32 2.59 -0.51
CA GLU A 499 -6.30 3.57 -0.89
C GLU A 499 -5.92 3.54 -2.38
N LEU A 500 -6.42 2.58 -3.16
CA LEU A 500 -6.14 2.43 -4.59
C LEU A 500 -7.29 2.92 -5.48
N ALA A 501 -8.32 3.52 -4.90
CA ALA A 501 -9.46 4.08 -5.61
C ALA A 501 -9.34 5.61 -5.68
N PHE A 502 -9.32 6.16 -6.89
CA PHE A 502 -9.20 7.59 -7.15
C PHE A 502 -10.30 8.08 -8.07
N VAL A 503 -10.81 9.29 -7.84
CA VAL A 503 -11.78 9.96 -8.72
C VAL A 503 -11.30 11.37 -9.03
N SER A 504 -11.36 11.74 -10.31
CA SER A 504 -11.04 13.10 -10.77
C SER A 504 -12.07 14.10 -10.25
N LEU A 505 -11.60 15.26 -9.78
CA LEU A 505 -12.45 16.40 -9.48
C LEU A 505 -12.63 17.34 -10.69
N ASP A 506 -11.90 17.11 -11.78
CA ASP A 506 -11.98 17.96 -12.95
C ASP A 506 -13.23 17.65 -13.78
N ASN A 507 -13.92 18.71 -14.20
CA ASN A 507 -15.04 18.59 -15.14
C ASN A 507 -14.58 18.35 -16.59
N ASP A 508 -13.31 18.58 -16.90
CA ASP A 508 -12.73 18.31 -18.21
C ASP A 508 -12.16 16.89 -18.29
N ILE A 509 -12.76 16.07 -19.14
CA ILE A 509 -12.34 14.69 -19.38
C ILE A 509 -10.92 14.64 -19.96
N HIS A 510 -10.53 15.60 -20.81
CA HIS A 510 -9.20 15.60 -21.43
C HIS A 510 -8.11 15.81 -20.39
N THR A 511 -8.27 16.83 -19.54
CA THR A 511 -7.38 17.09 -18.40
C THR A 511 -7.30 15.91 -17.44
N SER A 512 -8.43 15.26 -17.16
CA SER A 512 -8.48 14.06 -16.30
C SER A 512 -7.70 12.88 -16.90
N VAL A 513 -7.84 12.66 -18.22
CA VAL A 513 -7.09 11.62 -18.95
C VAL A 513 -5.59 11.92 -18.95
N ASP A 514 -5.18 13.16 -19.21
CA ASP A 514 -3.78 13.55 -19.20
C ASP A 514 -3.15 13.33 -17.81
N ARG A 515 -3.87 13.69 -16.72
CA ARG A 515 -3.45 13.47 -15.33
C ARG A 515 -3.35 11.98 -14.98
N PHE A 516 -4.31 11.17 -15.44
CA PHE A 516 -4.23 9.71 -15.29
C PHE A 516 -2.97 9.15 -15.97
N TRP A 517 -2.61 9.60 -17.17
CA TRP A 517 -1.42 9.10 -17.86
C TRP A 517 -0.12 9.54 -17.20
N ALA A 518 -0.04 10.77 -16.71
CA ALA A 518 1.10 11.22 -15.91
C ALA A 518 1.29 10.33 -14.67
N PHE A 519 0.18 9.96 -14.01
CA PHE A 519 0.18 9.00 -12.91
C PHE A 519 0.61 7.60 -13.36
N ALA A 520 0.05 7.06 -14.44
CA ALA A 520 0.37 5.72 -14.92
C ALA A 520 1.85 5.59 -15.28
N GLN A 521 2.42 6.60 -15.95
CA GLN A 521 3.85 6.68 -16.25
C GLN A 521 4.70 6.68 -14.99
N ARG A 522 4.43 7.61 -14.08
CA ARG A 522 5.12 7.72 -12.81
C ARG A 522 5.04 6.40 -12.05
N ARG A 523 3.86 5.79 -11.97
CA ARG A 523 3.63 4.54 -11.26
C ARG A 523 4.41 3.38 -11.85
N VAL A 524 4.40 3.20 -13.18
CA VAL A 524 5.13 2.09 -13.82
C VAL A 524 6.63 2.24 -13.63
N ILE A 525 7.17 3.46 -13.79
CA ILE A 525 8.61 3.74 -13.61
C ILE A 525 9.01 3.57 -12.14
N GLU A 526 8.31 4.20 -11.20
CA GLU A 526 8.60 4.11 -9.77
C GLU A 526 8.49 2.66 -9.28
N TYR A 527 7.47 1.93 -9.71
CA TYR A 527 7.30 0.53 -9.31
C TYR A 527 8.39 -0.37 -9.90
N GLY A 528 8.77 -0.17 -11.16
CA GLY A 528 9.88 -0.89 -11.79
C GLY A 528 11.20 -0.66 -11.05
N ARG A 529 11.54 0.60 -10.74
CA ARG A 529 12.75 0.97 -9.99
C ARG A 529 12.73 0.42 -8.57
N ALA A 530 11.62 0.57 -7.84
CA ALA A 530 11.50 0.00 -6.49
C ALA A 530 11.82 -1.51 -6.48
N ILE A 531 11.31 -2.27 -7.46
CA ILE A 531 11.62 -3.71 -7.53
C ILE A 531 13.09 -3.98 -7.84
N LEU A 532 13.71 -3.18 -8.71
CA LEU A 532 15.14 -3.29 -9.02
C LEU A 532 16.01 -2.97 -7.80
N ASP A 533 15.60 -1.99 -7.00
CA ASP A 533 16.26 -1.56 -5.77
C ASP A 533 15.97 -2.48 -4.57
N GLY A 534 15.10 -3.49 -4.75
CA GLY A 534 14.70 -4.44 -3.70
C GLY A 534 13.63 -3.90 -2.74
N ASP A 535 13.08 -2.71 -2.99
CA ASP A 535 11.96 -2.14 -2.25
C ASP A 535 10.63 -2.80 -2.65
N GLN A 536 9.89 -3.27 -1.66
CA GLN A 536 8.60 -3.92 -1.83
C GLN A 536 7.42 -3.02 -1.44
N ASN A 537 7.67 -1.85 -0.84
CA ASN A 537 6.66 -1.00 -0.21
C ASN A 537 6.52 0.39 -0.86
N ALA A 538 6.49 0.44 -2.19
CA ALA A 538 6.22 1.69 -2.91
C ALA A 538 4.77 2.16 -2.68
N THR A 539 4.60 3.14 -1.77
CA THR A 539 3.33 3.83 -1.51
C THR A 539 2.77 4.44 -2.80
N ILE A 540 1.48 4.27 -3.03
CA ILE A 540 0.81 4.78 -4.23
C ILE A 540 0.23 6.16 -3.90
N VAL A 541 0.71 7.17 -4.61
CA VAL A 541 0.12 8.52 -4.62
C VAL A 541 -0.71 8.65 -5.88
N GLY A 542 -2.01 8.92 -5.75
CA GLY A 542 -2.94 9.04 -6.86
C GLY A 542 -2.58 10.14 -7.87
N PRO A 543 -3.32 10.22 -9.00
CA PRO A 543 -3.08 11.25 -10.00
C PRO A 543 -3.33 12.66 -9.45
N ASP A 544 -2.59 13.64 -9.96
CA ASP A 544 -2.83 15.05 -9.64
C ASP A 544 -4.26 15.42 -10.02
N GLY A 545 -4.95 16.20 -9.18
CA GLY A 545 -6.36 16.54 -9.40
C GLY A 545 -7.38 15.46 -9.04
N PHE A 546 -6.92 14.25 -8.69
CA PHE A 546 -7.79 13.20 -8.18
C PHE A 546 -7.83 13.23 -6.65
N ARG A 547 -8.89 12.68 -6.08
CA ARG A 547 -9.04 12.41 -4.65
C ARG A 547 -9.28 10.93 -4.39
N PRO A 548 -8.83 10.40 -3.24
CA PRO A 548 -9.22 9.06 -2.81
C PRO A 548 -10.74 8.93 -2.73
N ALA A 549 -11.29 7.87 -3.32
CA ALA A 549 -12.74 7.68 -3.40
C ALA A 549 -13.38 7.55 -2.00
N ALA A 550 -12.66 6.98 -1.03
CA ALA A 550 -13.10 6.87 0.36
C ALA A 550 -13.32 8.25 1.03
N GLU A 551 -12.47 9.24 0.74
CA GLU A 551 -12.59 10.60 1.31
C GLU A 551 -13.84 11.32 0.77
N LEU A 552 -14.15 11.12 -0.51
CA LEU A 552 -15.32 11.71 -1.16
C LEU A 552 -16.64 11.15 -0.62
N LEU A 553 -16.64 9.90 -0.12
CA LEU A 553 -17.81 9.27 0.49
C LEU A 553 -17.92 9.57 1.99
N ALA A 554 -16.80 9.89 2.65
CA ALA A 554 -16.77 10.24 4.08
C ALA A 554 -17.16 11.70 4.35
N SER A 555 -17.12 12.57 3.34
CA SER A 555 -17.55 13.96 3.48
C SER A 555 -19.07 14.04 3.63
N PRO A 556 -19.61 14.53 4.76
CA PRO A 556 -21.04 14.84 4.85
C PRO A 556 -21.33 15.95 3.83
N ALA A 557 -22.42 15.79 3.07
CA ALA A 557 -22.95 16.85 2.24
C ALA A 557 -23.09 18.13 3.10
N GLN A 558 -22.20 19.10 2.89
CA GLN A 558 -22.41 20.46 3.36
C GLN A 558 -23.57 20.99 2.52
N GLY A 559 -24.77 20.91 3.10
CA GLY A 559 -25.98 21.47 2.54
C GLY A 559 -25.91 22.98 2.50
N ASP A 560 -26.41 23.52 1.39
CA ASP A 560 -26.95 24.86 1.25
C ASP A 560 -28.00 25.19 2.33
#